data_AF-A0A923Z0V3-F1
#
_entry.id   AF-A0A923Z0V3-F1
#
_cell.length_a   1.000
_cell.length_b   1.000
_cell.length_c   1.000
_cell.angle_alpha   90.00
_cell.angle_beta   90.00
_cell.angle_gamma   90.00
#
_symmetry.space_group_name_H-M   'P 1'
#
loop_
_entity.id
_entity.type
_entity.pdbx_description
1 polymer ?
#
loop_
_entity_poly.entity_id
_entity_poly.type
_entity_poly.pdbx_seq_one_letter_code
_entity_poly.pdbx_strand_id
1 'polypeptide(L)'
;MIADIVATEVPGLAALVAMGLVVAILALGEPLFTRAVGLHRAPVSRIPAMDGLRGVAALAVVVHHCIVMGNYLRSGVWRITAGHLAEQLGSLPVAVFFMISAYLFVGALLRNDGKVDPVRLFDGRIMRIAPLYVFAVAVLCLFVGIETHFVAAEPPLTIANEVGHWALFGFSKRGPINGFTPTFVLLSQIWTLRYEWILYALIPVMALGYRFIGRAAVYLILAVAAVLSSMFAFFVAGTIVAEVAGRVPGRWRHVLDGVGVAALIATVVLFARSDGVAAAVLLAIFFVAAIEGGIVRAAFSGPTLRALGTISYSLYLIHAFPLWVVSHWLLSPATFAHLSLAKMVAVDAGVALASIAIAIVTYRVIEAPLMARRLFSRRPAAA
;
A
#
# COMPACT_ATOMS: atom_id res chain seq x y z
N MET A 1 -28.71 9.04 17.45
CA MET A 1 -27.34 9.60 17.42
C MET A 1 -26.27 8.53 17.68
N ILE A 2 -26.13 7.96 18.89
CA ILE A 2 -25.09 6.93 19.14
C ILE A 2 -25.34 5.66 18.32
N ALA A 3 -26.58 5.18 18.24
CA ALA A 3 -26.95 4.01 17.44
C ALA A 3 -26.66 4.20 15.94
N ASP A 4 -26.90 5.41 15.40
CA ASP A 4 -26.66 5.74 14.00
C ASP A 4 -25.15 5.79 13.69
N ILE A 5 -24.34 6.37 14.61
CA ILE A 5 -22.88 6.37 14.50
C ILE A 5 -22.34 4.93 14.49
N VAL A 6 -22.80 4.09 15.42
CA VAL A 6 -22.39 2.68 15.48
C VAL A 6 -22.78 1.93 14.21
N ALA A 7 -23.98 2.18 13.67
CA ALA A 7 -24.44 1.55 12.43
C ALA A 7 -23.54 1.89 11.24
N THR A 8 -23.03 3.13 11.15
CA THR A 8 -22.12 3.53 10.06
C THR A 8 -20.76 2.83 10.12
N GLU A 9 -20.31 2.38 11.29
CA GLU A 9 -19.01 1.71 11.46
C GLU A 9 -19.07 0.19 11.26
N VAL A 10 -20.26 -0.41 11.15
CA VAL A 10 -20.44 -1.86 11.02
C VAL A 10 -19.60 -2.47 9.88
N PRO A 11 -19.55 -1.91 8.65
CA PRO A 11 -18.71 -2.45 7.59
C PRO A 11 -17.21 -2.40 7.93
N GLY A 12 -16.76 -1.31 8.56
CA GLY A 12 -15.37 -1.17 8.99
C GLY A 12 -14.98 -2.18 10.08
N LEU A 13 -15.88 -2.40 11.05
CA LEU A 13 -15.68 -3.41 12.09
C LEU A 13 -15.66 -4.83 11.52
N ALA A 14 -16.56 -5.16 10.59
CA ALA A 14 -16.56 -6.44 9.90
C ALA A 14 -15.24 -6.69 9.14
N ALA A 15 -14.74 -5.68 8.44
CA ALA A 15 -13.45 -5.75 7.74
C ALA A 15 -12.27 -5.94 8.71
N LEU A 16 -12.28 -5.30 9.89
CA LEU A 16 -11.26 -5.55 10.92
C LEU A 16 -11.32 -6.99 11.45
N VAL A 17 -12.52 -7.54 11.67
CA VAL A 17 -12.69 -8.95 12.07
C VAL A 17 -12.16 -9.88 10.98
N ALA A 18 -12.51 -9.65 9.71
CA ALA A 18 -11.98 -10.41 8.59
C ALA A 18 -10.44 -10.36 8.53
N MET A 19 -9.86 -9.16 8.70
CA MET A 19 -8.41 -8.98 8.75
C MET A 19 -7.77 -9.77 9.90
N GLY A 20 -8.36 -9.72 11.09
CA GLY A 20 -7.90 -10.49 12.26
C GLY A 20 -7.97 -12.01 12.03
N LEU A 21 -9.05 -12.50 11.42
CA LEU A 21 -9.20 -13.91 11.06
C LEU A 21 -8.14 -14.35 10.05
N VAL A 22 -7.89 -13.56 9.01
CA VAL A 22 -6.84 -13.84 8.02
C VAL A 22 -5.48 -13.93 8.69
N VAL A 23 -5.12 -12.96 9.54
CA VAL A 23 -3.85 -12.97 10.27
C VAL A 23 -3.75 -14.19 11.19
N ALA A 24 -4.82 -14.55 11.89
CA ALA A 24 -4.85 -15.73 12.75
C ALA A 24 -4.65 -17.03 11.95
N ILE A 25 -5.33 -17.19 10.81
CA ILE A 25 -5.17 -18.34 9.91
C ILE A 25 -3.72 -18.47 9.43
N LEU A 26 -3.12 -17.35 9.00
CA LEU A 26 -1.72 -17.34 8.54
C LEU A 26 -0.74 -17.62 9.68
N ALA A 27 -1.03 -17.16 10.90
CA ALA A 27 -0.20 -17.41 12.08
C ALA A 27 -0.26 -18.88 12.52
N LEU A 28 -1.44 -19.51 12.49
CA LEU A 28 -1.59 -20.95 12.72
C LEU A 28 -0.80 -21.78 11.70
N GLY A 29 -0.70 -21.29 10.46
CA GLY A 29 0.09 -21.90 9.38
C GLY A 29 1.48 -21.27 9.16
N GLU A 30 2.05 -20.56 10.14
CA GLU A 30 3.22 -19.71 9.95
C GLU A 30 4.41 -20.40 9.24
N PRO A 31 4.85 -21.62 9.62
CA PRO A 31 6.01 -22.25 8.98
C PRO A 31 5.79 -22.49 7.49
N LEU A 32 4.57 -22.85 7.10
CA LEU A 32 4.20 -23.05 5.69
C LEU A 32 4.12 -21.71 4.95
N PHE A 33 3.48 -20.71 5.55
CA PHE A 33 3.31 -19.40 4.95
C PHE A 33 4.65 -18.67 4.73
N THR A 34 5.50 -18.62 5.76
CA THR A 34 6.83 -18.00 5.68
C THR A 34 7.73 -18.70 4.67
N ARG A 35 7.65 -20.04 4.58
CA ARG A 35 8.35 -20.83 3.54
C ARG A 35 7.80 -20.56 2.14
N ALA A 36 6.48 -20.45 1.98
CA ALA A 36 5.83 -20.12 0.71
C ALA A 36 6.25 -18.74 0.21
N VAL A 37 6.30 -17.74 1.08
CA VAL A 37 6.84 -16.40 0.77
C VAL A 37 8.34 -16.43 0.53
N GLY A 38 9.07 -17.33 1.20
CA GLY A 38 10.53 -17.41 1.10
C GLY A 38 11.22 -16.42 2.02
N LEU A 39 10.60 -16.12 3.17
CA LEU A 39 11.09 -15.14 4.14
C LEU A 39 12.53 -15.44 4.59
N HIS A 40 12.90 -16.71 4.73
CA HIS A 40 14.27 -17.14 5.10
C HIS A 40 15.32 -16.86 4.01
N ARG A 41 14.90 -16.63 2.76
CA ARG A 41 15.78 -16.25 1.64
C ARG A 41 15.84 -14.73 1.44
N ALA A 42 14.92 -13.99 2.04
CA ALA A 42 14.92 -12.54 1.98
C ALA A 42 16.05 -11.99 2.89
N PRO A 43 16.72 -10.89 2.50
CA PRO A 43 17.66 -10.22 3.38
C PRO A 43 16.97 -9.87 4.69
N VAL A 44 17.63 -10.12 5.83
CA VAL A 44 17.10 -9.75 7.14
C VAL A 44 16.91 -8.24 7.17
N SER A 45 15.65 -7.80 7.28
CA SER A 45 15.33 -6.38 7.41
C SER A 45 15.95 -5.81 8.67
N ARG A 46 16.57 -4.63 8.55
CA ARG A 46 17.16 -3.92 9.70
C ARG A 46 16.08 -3.53 10.72
N ILE A 47 14.83 -3.37 10.29
CA ILE A 47 13.69 -3.02 11.15
C ILE A 47 12.52 -3.95 10.81
N PRO A 48 12.44 -5.14 11.44
CA PRO A 48 11.42 -6.14 11.14
C PRO A 48 9.97 -5.62 11.25
N ALA A 49 9.71 -4.76 12.24
CA ALA A 49 8.40 -4.12 12.43
C ALA A 49 7.94 -3.31 11.22
N MET A 50 8.87 -2.77 10.43
CA MET A 50 8.55 -1.97 9.27
C MET A 50 7.99 -2.82 8.11
N ASP A 51 8.46 -4.06 7.99
CA ASP A 51 7.85 -5.02 7.05
C ASP A 51 6.48 -5.45 7.54
N GLY A 52 6.32 -5.76 8.83
CA GLY A 52 5.01 -6.10 9.38
C GLY A 52 3.98 -4.99 9.23
N LEU A 53 4.39 -3.74 9.44
CA LEU A 53 3.54 -2.57 9.23
C LEU A 53 3.09 -2.46 7.76
N ARG A 54 3.98 -2.72 6.79
CA ARG A 54 3.60 -2.80 5.36
C ARG A 54 2.62 -3.94 5.08
N GLY A 55 2.80 -5.08 5.72
CA GLY A 55 1.92 -6.24 5.55
C GLY A 55 0.50 -5.95 6.02
N VAL A 56 0.37 -5.36 7.21
CA VAL A 56 -0.92 -4.93 7.76
C VAL A 56 -1.54 -3.83 6.90
N ALA A 57 -0.76 -2.85 6.46
CA ALA A 57 -1.22 -1.79 5.56
C ALA A 57 -1.78 -2.35 4.24
N ALA A 58 -1.06 -3.29 3.59
CA ALA A 58 -1.52 -3.92 2.36
C ALA A 58 -2.84 -4.69 2.57
N LEU A 59 -2.94 -5.45 3.66
CA LEU A 59 -4.15 -6.22 3.97
C LEU A 59 -5.35 -5.32 4.29
N ALA A 60 -5.14 -4.22 5.02
CA ALA A 60 -6.17 -3.21 5.28
C ALA A 60 -6.72 -2.62 3.97
N VAL A 61 -5.85 -2.33 2.99
CA VAL A 61 -6.27 -1.87 1.66
C VAL A 61 -7.15 -2.91 0.95
N VAL A 62 -6.86 -4.21 1.09
CA VAL A 62 -7.69 -5.27 0.48
C VAL A 62 -9.11 -5.22 1.03
N VAL A 63 -9.27 -5.26 2.37
CA VAL A 63 -10.60 -5.27 3.00
C VAL A 63 -11.34 -3.94 2.79
N HIS A 64 -10.62 -2.81 2.71
CA HIS A 64 -11.20 -1.53 2.30
C HIS A 64 -11.86 -1.63 0.91
N HIS A 65 -11.16 -2.22 -0.07
CA HIS A 65 -11.71 -2.35 -1.41
C HIS A 65 -12.88 -3.35 -1.48
N CYS A 66 -12.96 -4.33 -0.58
CA CYS A 66 -14.18 -5.15 -0.45
C CYS A 66 -15.40 -4.28 -0.06
N ILE A 67 -15.24 -3.37 0.90
CA ILE A 67 -16.30 -2.42 1.29
C ILE A 67 -16.65 -1.50 0.12
N VAL A 68 -15.65 -0.91 -0.54
CA VAL A 68 -15.86 -0.02 -1.69
C VAL A 68 -16.58 -0.75 -2.83
N MET A 69 -16.23 -2.01 -3.10
CA MET A 69 -16.93 -2.83 -4.09
C MET A 69 -18.40 -3.03 -3.72
N GLY A 70 -18.70 -3.39 -2.48
CA GLY A 70 -20.08 -3.52 -2.02
C GLY A 70 -20.88 -2.21 -2.19
N ASN A 71 -20.27 -1.07 -1.89
CA ASN A 71 -20.88 0.25 -2.09
C ASN A 71 -21.08 0.58 -3.56
N TYR A 72 -20.09 0.28 -4.41
CA TYR A 72 -20.16 0.48 -5.85
C TYR A 72 -21.29 -0.36 -6.46
N LEU A 73 -21.42 -1.62 -6.08
CA LEU A 73 -22.49 -2.49 -6.59
C LEU A 73 -23.89 -2.09 -6.11
N ARG A 74 -24.00 -1.40 -4.96
CA ARG A 74 -25.28 -0.84 -4.48
C ARG A 74 -25.65 0.51 -5.09
N SER A 75 -24.66 1.37 -5.35
CA SER A 75 -24.90 2.79 -5.66
C SER A 75 -24.42 3.24 -7.03
N GLY A 76 -23.65 2.40 -7.74
CA GLY A 76 -22.94 2.77 -8.96
C GLY A 76 -21.72 3.67 -8.75
N VAL A 77 -21.40 4.04 -7.51
CA VAL A 77 -20.34 5.01 -7.20
C VAL A 77 -19.20 4.37 -6.40
N TRP A 78 -17.98 4.46 -6.95
CA TRP A 78 -16.76 3.93 -6.32
C TRP A 78 -16.28 4.81 -5.16
N ARG A 79 -16.86 4.63 -3.98
CA ARG A 79 -16.48 5.34 -2.74
C ARG A 79 -16.90 4.58 -1.48
N ILE A 80 -16.36 4.98 -0.34
CA ILE A 80 -16.99 4.70 0.96
C ILE A 80 -18.20 5.61 1.13
N THR A 81 -19.31 5.03 1.57
CA THR A 81 -20.59 5.74 1.77
C THR A 81 -20.80 6.17 3.21
N ALA A 82 -20.19 5.48 4.18
CA ALA A 82 -20.30 5.78 5.61
C ALA A 82 -19.16 5.13 6.42
N GLY A 83 -18.90 5.69 7.61
CA GLY A 83 -17.96 5.15 8.62
C GLY A 83 -16.52 5.64 8.44
N HIS A 84 -15.95 6.20 9.51
CA HIS A 84 -14.55 6.63 9.53
C HIS A 84 -13.61 5.42 9.44
N LEU A 85 -13.92 4.32 10.13
CA LEU A 85 -13.06 3.14 10.12
C LEU A 85 -12.94 2.54 8.71
N ALA A 86 -14.07 2.43 8.00
CA ALA A 86 -14.11 1.91 6.64
C ALA A 86 -13.24 2.75 5.68
N GLU A 87 -13.26 4.08 5.83
CA GLU A 87 -12.44 5.01 5.04
C GLU A 87 -10.95 4.99 5.45
N GLN A 88 -10.67 4.87 6.74
CA GLN A 88 -9.31 4.81 7.27
C GLN A 88 -8.60 3.51 6.90
N LEU A 89 -9.32 2.39 6.74
CA LEU A 89 -8.75 1.14 6.21
C LEU A 89 -8.14 1.29 4.81
N GLY A 90 -8.51 2.33 4.05
CA GLY A 90 -7.88 2.67 2.77
C GLY A 90 -6.84 3.80 2.91
N SER A 91 -7.25 4.93 3.48
CA SER A 91 -6.43 6.15 3.47
C SER A 91 -5.23 6.10 4.41
N LEU A 92 -5.36 5.51 5.61
CA LEU A 92 -4.27 5.40 6.57
C LEU A 92 -3.14 4.49 6.07
N PRO A 93 -3.41 3.28 5.53
CA PRO A 93 -2.38 2.46 4.90
C PRO A 93 -1.60 3.16 3.79
N VAL A 94 -2.29 3.94 2.94
CA VAL A 94 -1.64 4.72 1.87
C VAL A 94 -0.69 5.77 2.46
N ALA A 95 -1.13 6.49 3.49
CA ALA A 95 -0.28 7.41 4.24
C ALA A 95 0.95 6.70 4.82
N VAL A 96 0.76 5.54 5.45
CA VAL A 96 1.86 4.71 6.00
C VAL A 96 2.83 4.27 4.91
N PHE A 97 2.36 3.85 3.72
CA PHE A 97 3.25 3.52 2.60
C PHE A 97 4.12 4.71 2.18
N PHE A 98 3.55 5.92 2.08
CA PHE A 98 4.32 7.13 1.79
C PHE A 98 5.35 7.43 2.88
N MET A 99 4.96 7.34 4.15
CA MET A 99 5.87 7.55 5.27
C MET A 99 7.03 6.54 5.28
N ILE A 100 6.76 5.26 5.02
CA ILE A 100 7.80 4.23 4.94
C ILE A 100 8.75 4.49 3.77
N SER A 101 8.24 4.92 2.61
CA SER A 101 9.07 5.30 1.47
C SER A 101 9.99 6.48 1.81
N ALA A 102 9.47 7.57 2.40
CA ALA A 102 10.32 8.67 2.86
C ALA A 102 11.35 8.23 3.91
N TYR A 103 10.93 7.42 4.90
CA TYR A 103 11.81 6.91 5.93
C TYR A 103 13.03 6.17 5.36
N LEU A 104 12.78 5.35 4.34
CA LEU A 104 13.81 4.57 3.67
C LEU A 104 14.71 5.44 2.80
N PHE A 105 14.16 6.27 1.92
CA PHE A 105 14.93 6.96 0.88
C PHE A 105 15.44 8.31 1.32
N VAL A 106 14.56 9.17 1.83
CA VAL A 106 14.97 10.48 2.35
C VAL A 106 15.80 10.28 3.62
N GLY A 107 15.40 9.34 4.49
CA GLY A 107 16.22 8.97 5.64
C GLY A 107 17.61 8.44 5.26
N ALA A 108 17.74 7.65 4.17
CA ALA A 108 19.05 7.22 3.69
C ALA A 108 19.87 8.39 3.13
N LEU A 109 19.25 9.33 2.43
CA LEU A 109 19.90 10.56 1.96
C LEU A 109 20.46 11.37 3.15
N LEU A 110 19.64 11.59 4.18
CA LEU A 110 20.02 12.35 5.37
C LEU A 110 21.12 11.67 6.19
N ARG A 111 21.09 10.32 6.32
CA ARG A 111 22.13 9.56 7.04
C ARG A 111 23.47 9.49 6.31
N ASN A 112 23.47 9.71 4.99
CA ASN A 112 24.68 9.70 4.17
C ASN A 112 25.11 11.11 3.74
N ASP A 113 24.68 12.16 4.45
CA ASP A 113 25.04 13.56 4.18
C ASP A 113 24.83 13.98 2.72
N GLY A 114 23.67 13.63 2.16
CA GLY A 114 23.31 13.99 0.79
C GLY A 114 23.98 13.09 -0.27
N LYS A 115 24.83 12.13 0.12
CA LYS A 115 25.47 11.20 -0.81
C LYS A 115 24.52 10.04 -1.13
N VAL A 116 24.03 10.02 -2.35
CA VAL A 116 23.23 8.92 -2.90
C VAL A 116 23.77 8.55 -4.28
N ASP A 117 23.72 7.26 -4.60
CA ASP A 117 23.91 6.74 -5.96
C ASP A 117 22.53 6.68 -6.63
N PRO A 118 22.19 7.63 -7.51
CA PRO A 118 20.86 7.67 -8.12
C PRO A 118 20.65 6.44 -9.01
N VAL A 119 21.67 5.98 -9.74
CA VAL A 119 21.54 4.85 -10.66
C VAL A 119 21.17 3.59 -9.90
N ARG A 120 21.89 3.29 -8.81
CA ARG A 120 21.58 2.13 -7.96
C ARG A 120 20.21 2.27 -7.29
N LEU A 121 19.81 3.49 -6.92
CA LEU A 121 18.49 3.74 -6.34
C LEU A 121 17.38 3.45 -7.36
N PHE A 122 17.47 3.96 -8.59
CA PHE A 122 16.45 3.77 -9.62
C PHE A 122 16.39 2.32 -10.11
N ASP A 123 17.54 1.66 -10.33
CA ASP A 123 17.63 0.27 -10.81
C ASP A 123 16.81 -0.69 -9.92
N GLY A 124 17.03 -0.63 -8.60
CA GLY A 124 16.32 -1.47 -7.65
C GLY A 124 14.83 -1.15 -7.48
N ARG A 125 14.35 0.00 -7.99
CA ARG A 125 12.93 0.39 -7.92
C ARG A 125 12.18 0.07 -9.20
N ILE A 126 12.81 0.30 -10.34
CA ILE A 126 12.27 -0.14 -11.63
C ILE A 126 12.07 -1.66 -11.60
N MET A 127 13.06 -2.44 -11.14
CA MET A 127 12.95 -3.90 -11.05
C MET A 127 11.93 -4.41 -10.03
N ARG A 128 11.53 -3.57 -9.07
CA ARG A 128 10.48 -3.92 -8.10
C ARG A 128 9.08 -3.57 -8.62
N ILE A 129 8.92 -2.38 -9.20
CA ILE A 129 7.62 -1.80 -9.51
C ILE A 129 7.18 -2.15 -10.94
N ALA A 130 8.04 -1.90 -11.93
CA ALA A 130 7.62 -1.94 -13.33
C ALA A 130 7.17 -3.32 -13.82
N PRO A 131 7.86 -4.44 -13.53
CA PRO A 131 7.48 -5.73 -14.08
C PRO A 131 6.09 -6.19 -13.63
N LEU A 132 5.80 -6.09 -12.34
CA LEU A 132 4.50 -6.49 -11.82
C LEU A 132 3.40 -5.52 -12.26
N TYR A 133 3.70 -4.22 -12.35
CA TYR A 133 2.75 -3.25 -12.86
C TYR A 133 2.32 -3.56 -14.30
N VAL A 134 3.28 -3.83 -15.19
CA VAL A 134 2.99 -4.23 -16.57
C VAL A 134 2.17 -5.52 -16.60
N PHE A 135 2.50 -6.50 -15.76
CA PHE A 135 1.71 -7.71 -15.61
C PHE A 135 0.26 -7.41 -15.16
N ALA A 136 0.07 -6.54 -14.16
CA ALA A 136 -1.26 -6.15 -13.71
C ALA A 136 -2.07 -5.43 -14.79
N VAL A 137 -1.45 -4.56 -15.60
CA VAL A 137 -2.11 -3.94 -16.76
C VAL A 137 -2.47 -4.97 -17.82
N ALA A 138 -1.64 -5.99 -18.05
CA ALA A 138 -1.97 -7.09 -18.95
C ALA A 138 -3.16 -7.93 -18.43
N VAL A 139 -3.20 -8.23 -17.13
CA VAL A 139 -4.35 -8.92 -16.49
C VAL A 139 -5.61 -8.05 -16.54
N LEU A 140 -5.49 -6.73 -16.35
CA LEU A 140 -6.59 -5.78 -16.56
C LEU A 140 -7.15 -5.89 -17.98
N CYS A 141 -6.29 -5.87 -19.01
CA CYS A 141 -6.73 -6.03 -20.40
C CYS A 141 -7.39 -7.38 -20.64
N LEU A 142 -6.89 -8.46 -20.02
CA LEU A 142 -7.51 -9.79 -20.09
C LEU A 142 -8.92 -9.78 -19.49
N PHE A 143 -9.11 -9.17 -18.31
CA PHE A 143 -10.43 -9.08 -17.67
C PHE A 143 -11.39 -8.25 -18.52
N VAL A 144 -10.95 -7.10 -19.05
CA VAL A 144 -11.75 -6.31 -20.01
C VAL A 144 -12.12 -7.15 -21.23
N GLY A 145 -11.18 -7.92 -21.79
CA GLY A 145 -11.45 -8.84 -22.89
C GLY A 145 -12.50 -9.89 -22.55
N ILE A 146 -12.42 -10.52 -21.38
CA ILE A 146 -13.42 -11.50 -20.90
C ILE A 146 -14.80 -10.84 -20.77
N GLU A 147 -14.89 -9.69 -20.13
CA GLU A 147 -16.15 -8.96 -19.89
C GLU A 147 -16.78 -8.42 -21.19
N THR A 148 -15.97 -8.11 -22.19
CA THR A 148 -16.42 -7.67 -23.52
C THR A 148 -16.56 -8.82 -24.51
N HIS A 149 -16.41 -10.07 -24.06
CA HIS A 149 -16.41 -11.28 -24.90
C HIS A 149 -15.41 -11.21 -26.07
N PHE A 150 -14.30 -10.48 -25.88
CA PHE A 150 -13.29 -10.17 -26.88
C PHE A 150 -13.85 -9.49 -28.14
N VAL A 151 -14.99 -8.80 -28.01
CA VAL A 151 -15.60 -8.00 -29.07
C VAL A 151 -15.10 -6.56 -28.95
N ALA A 152 -14.51 -6.04 -30.03
CA ALA A 152 -14.11 -4.64 -30.10
C ALA A 152 -15.35 -3.75 -30.24
N ALA A 153 -15.66 -2.99 -29.19
CA ALA A 153 -16.69 -1.94 -29.21
C ALA A 153 -16.12 -0.63 -29.78
N GLU A 154 -14.81 -0.46 -29.76
CA GLU A 154 -14.09 0.73 -30.24
C GLU A 154 -12.98 0.37 -31.24
N PRO A 155 -12.49 1.32 -32.05
CA PRO A 155 -11.40 1.09 -32.99
C PRO A 155 -10.12 0.60 -32.27
N PRO A 156 -9.32 -0.31 -32.87
CA PRO A 156 -8.11 -0.85 -32.23
C PRO A 156 -7.09 0.22 -31.78
N LEU A 157 -6.97 1.32 -32.53
CA LEU A 157 -6.08 2.43 -32.16
C LEU A 157 -6.58 3.18 -30.91
N THR A 158 -7.90 3.31 -30.74
CA THR A 158 -8.50 3.89 -29.54
C THR A 158 -8.19 3.01 -28.33
N ILE A 159 -8.45 1.70 -28.44
CA ILE A 159 -8.16 0.72 -27.38
C ILE A 159 -6.66 0.74 -27.03
N ALA A 160 -5.77 0.79 -28.03
CA ALA A 160 -4.33 0.88 -27.79
C ALA A 160 -3.94 2.16 -27.04
N ASN A 161 -4.56 3.30 -27.37
CA ASN A 161 -4.35 4.56 -26.66
C ASN A 161 -4.85 4.49 -25.21
N GLU A 162 -6.02 3.90 -24.97
CA GLU A 162 -6.58 3.67 -23.63
C GLU A 162 -5.66 2.80 -22.77
N VAL A 163 -5.19 1.68 -23.30
CA VAL A 163 -4.18 0.82 -22.65
C VAL A 163 -2.90 1.61 -22.38
N GLY A 164 -2.49 2.48 -23.31
CA GLY A 164 -1.39 3.42 -23.11
C GLY A 164 -1.56 4.31 -21.87
N HIS A 165 -2.73 4.91 -21.68
CA HIS A 165 -3.04 5.70 -20.47
C HIS A 165 -2.92 4.89 -19.18
N TRP A 166 -3.30 3.61 -19.20
CA TRP A 166 -3.15 2.69 -18.07
C TRP A 166 -1.69 2.26 -17.83
N ALA A 167 -0.84 2.23 -18.86
CA ALA A 167 0.58 1.87 -18.75
C ALA A 167 1.47 2.98 -18.14
N LEU A 168 0.98 4.22 -18.07
CA LEU A 168 1.75 5.39 -17.61
C LEU A 168 1.82 5.55 -16.08
N PHE A 169 1.81 4.47 -15.29
CA PHE A 169 2.03 4.49 -13.82
C PHE A 169 1.19 5.51 -13.04
N GLY A 170 -0.01 5.84 -13.52
CA GLY A 170 -0.91 6.82 -12.90
C GLY A 170 -0.57 8.30 -13.16
N PHE A 171 0.32 8.60 -14.11
CA PHE A 171 0.60 9.97 -14.58
C PHE A 171 -0.44 10.49 -15.56
N SER A 172 -1.27 9.62 -16.14
CA SER A 172 -2.31 10.01 -17.08
C SER A 172 -3.71 9.79 -16.51
N LYS A 173 -4.70 10.50 -17.07
CA LYS A 173 -6.11 10.27 -16.76
C LYS A 173 -6.49 8.91 -17.36
N ARG A 174 -6.97 8.01 -16.51
CA ARG A 174 -7.36 6.65 -16.89
C ARG A 174 -8.87 6.59 -17.06
N GLY A 175 -9.32 5.91 -18.09
CA GLY A 175 -10.72 5.75 -18.46
C GLY A 175 -11.09 4.29 -18.71
N PRO A 176 -12.29 4.06 -19.28
CA PRO A 176 -12.66 2.75 -19.83
C PRO A 176 -11.60 2.26 -20.82
N ILE A 177 -11.47 0.93 -20.94
CA ILE A 177 -10.81 0.30 -22.08
C ILE A 177 -11.91 -0.36 -22.91
N ASN A 178 -11.93 -0.16 -24.23
CA ASN A 178 -12.90 -0.78 -25.14
C ASN A 178 -14.36 -0.50 -24.73
N GLY A 179 -14.65 0.73 -24.29
CA GLY A 179 -15.97 1.14 -23.77
C GLY A 179 -16.38 0.49 -22.44
N PHE A 180 -15.59 -0.41 -21.84
CA PHE A 180 -15.94 -1.10 -20.60
C PHE A 180 -15.78 -0.17 -19.39
N THR A 181 -16.87 0.51 -19.02
CA THR A 181 -16.87 1.55 -17.97
C THR A 181 -16.29 1.07 -16.62
N PRO A 182 -16.56 -0.16 -16.14
CA PRO A 182 -15.98 -0.66 -14.89
C PRO A 182 -14.46 -0.90 -14.90
N THR A 183 -13.74 -0.68 -16.01
CA THR A 183 -12.27 -0.81 -16.08
C THR A 183 -11.56 -0.12 -14.91
N PHE A 184 -12.07 1.06 -14.49
CA PHE A 184 -11.50 1.79 -13.36
C PHE A 184 -11.46 1.00 -12.05
N VAL A 185 -12.47 0.17 -11.81
CA VAL A 185 -12.65 -0.64 -10.59
C VAL A 185 -11.57 -1.72 -10.48
N LEU A 186 -11.17 -2.31 -11.61
CA LEU A 186 -10.22 -3.42 -11.69
C LEU A 186 -8.78 -3.03 -11.30
N LEU A 187 -8.46 -1.73 -11.28
CA LEU A 187 -7.13 -1.26 -10.91
C LEU A 187 -7.15 0.18 -10.35
N SER A 188 -8.15 0.51 -9.53
CA SER A 188 -8.37 1.89 -9.05
C SER A 188 -7.20 2.44 -8.22
N GLN A 189 -6.52 1.58 -7.45
CA GLN A 189 -5.50 1.90 -6.45
C GLN A 189 -4.18 2.45 -7.04
N ILE A 190 -3.90 2.24 -8.32
CA ILE A 190 -2.60 2.60 -8.92
C ILE A 190 -2.33 4.11 -9.03
N TRP A 191 -3.25 4.97 -8.60
CA TRP A 191 -3.00 6.42 -8.52
C TRP A 191 -1.88 6.78 -7.54
N THR A 192 -1.61 5.94 -6.53
CA THR A 192 -0.58 6.19 -5.51
C THR A 192 0.84 6.12 -6.07
N LEU A 193 1.06 5.30 -7.10
CA LEU A 193 2.38 5.05 -7.70
C LEU A 193 3.02 6.33 -8.25
N ARG A 194 2.22 7.26 -8.79
CA ARG A 194 2.74 8.54 -9.30
C ARG A 194 3.49 9.32 -8.23
N TYR A 195 3.01 9.30 -6.98
CA TYR A 195 3.63 10.01 -5.86
C TYR A 195 4.95 9.37 -5.45
N GLU A 196 5.03 8.05 -5.50
CA GLU A 196 6.25 7.30 -5.23
C GLU A 196 7.32 7.58 -6.31
N TRP A 197 6.93 7.60 -7.60
CA TRP A 197 7.82 8.00 -8.69
C TRP A 197 8.29 9.46 -8.58
N ILE A 198 7.41 10.38 -8.20
CA ILE A 198 7.80 11.78 -7.97
C ILE A 198 8.80 11.84 -6.80
N LEU A 199 8.57 11.14 -5.68
CA LEU A 199 9.55 11.09 -4.59
C LEU A 199 10.90 10.62 -5.11
N TYR A 200 10.95 9.54 -5.89
CA TYR A 200 12.21 9.03 -6.47
C TYR A 200 12.91 10.05 -7.36
N ALA A 201 12.15 10.75 -8.20
CA ALA A 201 12.69 11.84 -9.03
C ALA A 201 13.21 13.03 -8.19
N LEU A 202 12.60 13.30 -7.03
CA LEU A 202 13.04 14.36 -6.13
C LEU A 202 14.30 14.00 -5.33
N ILE A 203 14.65 12.72 -5.13
CA ILE A 203 15.87 12.33 -4.39
C ILE A 203 17.16 12.93 -4.97
N PRO A 204 17.48 12.83 -6.28
CA PRO A 204 18.68 13.46 -6.83
C PRO A 204 18.64 15.00 -6.72
N VAL A 205 17.46 15.62 -6.82
CA VAL A 205 17.29 17.07 -6.64
C VAL A 205 17.57 17.47 -5.19
N MET A 206 17.03 16.72 -4.23
CA MET A 206 17.31 16.89 -2.80
C MET A 206 18.79 16.67 -2.49
N ALA A 207 19.43 15.67 -3.10
CA ALA A 207 20.86 15.41 -2.95
C ALA A 207 21.71 16.57 -3.47
N LEU A 208 21.37 17.12 -4.64
CA LEU A 208 22.03 18.29 -5.19
C LEU A 208 21.85 19.51 -4.26
N GLY A 209 20.61 19.79 -3.84
CA GLY A 209 20.31 20.87 -2.91
C GLY A 209 21.03 20.74 -1.56
N TYR A 210 21.18 19.51 -1.05
CA TYR A 210 21.90 19.22 0.18
C TYR A 210 23.35 19.69 0.13
N ARG A 211 23.99 19.70 -1.05
CA ARG A 211 25.36 20.20 -1.21
C ARG A 211 25.51 21.71 -0.96
N PHE A 212 24.42 22.47 -1.08
CA PHE A 212 24.44 23.93 -0.94
C PHE A 212 23.95 24.40 0.42
N ILE A 213 22.82 23.86 0.90
CA ILE A 213 22.18 24.31 2.15
C ILE A 213 21.86 23.15 3.12
N GLY A 214 22.47 21.99 2.92
CA GLY A 214 22.34 20.83 3.80
C GLY A 214 20.91 20.32 3.94
N ARG A 215 20.53 19.94 5.16
CA ARG A 215 19.19 19.41 5.49
C ARG A 215 18.06 20.36 5.10
N ALA A 216 18.30 21.68 5.08
CA ALA A 216 17.28 22.67 4.73
C ALA A 216 16.73 22.47 3.31
N ALA A 217 17.56 22.02 2.35
CA ALA A 217 17.11 21.74 0.98
C ALA A 217 16.06 20.62 0.94
N VAL A 218 16.28 19.55 1.71
CA VAL A 218 15.37 18.40 1.76
C VAL A 218 14.00 18.84 2.25
N TYR A 219 13.97 19.60 3.35
CA TYR A 219 12.72 20.07 3.93
C TYR A 219 12.03 21.13 3.07
N LEU A 220 12.77 22.03 2.44
CA LEU A 220 12.20 23.02 1.52
C LEU A 220 11.54 22.33 0.31
N ILE A 221 12.22 21.37 -0.31
CA ILE A 221 11.69 20.63 -1.47
C ILE A 221 10.43 19.85 -1.08
N LEU A 222 10.47 19.14 0.06
CA LEU A 222 9.29 18.41 0.53
C LEU A 222 8.15 19.34 0.96
N ALA A 223 8.44 20.50 1.54
CA ALA A 223 7.43 21.51 1.88
C ALA A 223 6.76 22.09 0.62
N VAL A 224 7.54 22.44 -0.41
CA VAL A 224 7.00 22.87 -1.70
C VAL A 224 6.13 21.77 -2.31
N ALA A 225 6.59 20.52 -2.30
CA ALA A 225 5.79 19.39 -2.80
C ALA A 225 4.49 19.20 -1.98
N ALA A 226 4.52 19.43 -0.67
CA ALA A 226 3.35 19.37 0.21
C ALA A 226 2.33 20.49 -0.05
N VAL A 227 2.78 21.67 -0.49
CA VAL A 227 1.90 22.75 -0.96
C VAL A 227 1.21 22.35 -2.27
N LEU A 228 1.93 21.68 -3.19
CA LEU A 228 1.36 21.23 -4.46
C LEU A 228 0.38 20.06 -4.30
N SER A 229 0.59 19.22 -3.29
CA SER A 229 -0.30 18.10 -2.98
C SER A 229 -0.13 17.69 -1.52
N SER A 230 -1.24 17.68 -0.76
CA SER A 230 -1.25 17.33 0.66
C SER A 230 -0.67 15.94 0.96
N MET A 231 -0.69 15.02 -0.01
CA MET A 231 -0.05 13.70 0.07
C MET A 231 1.44 13.78 0.47
N PHE A 232 2.15 14.85 0.09
CA PHE A 232 3.56 15.01 0.47
C PHE A 232 3.77 15.35 1.94
N ALA A 233 2.73 15.72 2.69
CA ALA A 233 2.81 15.83 4.14
C ALA A 233 3.19 14.48 4.79
N PHE A 234 2.78 13.36 4.21
CA PHE A 234 3.16 12.02 4.70
C PHE A 234 4.62 11.68 4.39
N PHE A 235 5.18 12.18 3.28
CA PHE A 235 6.62 12.05 3.02
C PHE A 235 7.44 12.94 3.98
N VAL A 236 6.96 14.14 4.31
CA VAL A 236 7.56 14.98 5.37
C VAL A 236 7.54 14.24 6.70
N ALA A 237 6.38 13.71 7.11
CA ALA A 237 6.22 12.95 8.35
C ALA A 237 7.17 11.75 8.42
N GLY A 238 7.24 10.93 7.35
CA GLY A 238 8.18 9.80 7.28
C GLY A 238 9.65 10.21 7.35
N THR A 239 10.00 11.37 6.80
CA THR A 239 11.35 11.96 6.88
C THR A 239 11.70 12.33 8.33
N ILE A 240 10.77 12.99 9.04
CA ILE A 240 10.93 13.34 10.46
C ILE A 240 11.09 12.07 11.31
N VAL A 241 10.28 11.03 11.06
CA VAL A 241 10.41 9.74 11.75
C VAL A 241 11.79 9.13 11.54
N ALA A 242 12.37 9.23 10.33
CA ALA A 242 13.72 8.74 10.07
C ALA A 242 14.82 9.48 10.81
N GLU A 243 14.61 10.75 11.16
CA GLU A 243 15.55 11.49 12.00
C GLU A 243 15.40 11.08 13.47
N VAL A 244 14.19 10.95 13.98
CA VAL A 244 13.94 10.66 15.40
C VAL A 244 14.23 9.19 15.75
N ALA A 245 14.14 8.27 14.79
CA ALA A 245 14.43 6.86 14.98
C ALA A 245 15.83 6.61 15.57
N GLY A 246 15.94 5.64 16.46
CA GLY A 246 17.16 5.29 17.20
C GLY A 246 17.51 6.22 18.36
N ARG A 247 16.74 7.30 18.60
CA ARG A 247 17.01 8.27 19.68
C ARG A 247 16.11 8.12 20.91
N VAL A 248 15.14 7.21 20.87
CA VAL A 248 14.21 6.97 21.99
C VAL A 248 14.90 6.12 23.06
N PRO A 249 15.09 6.63 24.30
CA PRO A 249 15.69 5.83 25.37
C PRO A 249 14.81 4.64 25.73
N GLY A 250 15.42 3.48 25.98
CA GLY A 250 14.70 2.22 26.24
C GLY A 250 13.63 2.29 27.33
N ARG A 251 13.85 3.11 28.38
CA ARG A 251 12.89 3.31 29.48
C ARG A 251 11.54 3.90 29.05
N TRP A 252 11.50 4.60 27.91
CA TRP A 252 10.29 5.30 27.42
C TRP A 252 9.48 4.48 26.41
N ARG A 253 9.91 3.27 26.06
CA ARG A 253 9.29 2.47 25.00
C ARG A 253 7.81 2.15 25.25
N HIS A 254 7.42 1.87 26.48
CA HIS A 254 6.02 1.57 26.82
C HIS A 254 5.14 2.83 26.90
N VAL A 255 5.72 3.96 27.29
CA VAL A 255 5.01 5.25 27.20
C VAL A 255 4.78 5.60 25.73
N LEU A 256 5.80 5.39 24.89
CA LEU A 256 5.70 5.57 23.44
C LEU A 256 4.65 4.62 22.83
N ASP A 257 4.56 3.36 23.27
CA ASP A 257 3.50 2.43 22.85
C ASP A 257 2.11 3.04 23.11
N GLY A 258 1.85 3.50 24.34
CA GLY A 258 0.57 4.10 24.73
C GLY A 258 0.25 5.36 23.92
N VAL A 259 1.21 6.28 23.79
CA VAL A 259 1.07 7.52 23.02
C VAL A 259 0.85 7.23 21.52
N GLY A 260 1.57 6.25 20.97
CA GLY A 260 1.42 5.84 19.58
C GLY A 260 0.05 5.23 19.29
N VAL A 261 -0.45 4.35 20.16
CA VAL A 261 -1.79 3.77 20.04
C VAL A 261 -2.86 4.85 20.20
N ALA A 262 -2.70 5.77 21.15
CA ALA A 262 -3.61 6.90 21.31
C ALA A 262 -3.64 7.79 20.06
N ALA A 263 -2.49 8.07 19.44
CA ALA A 263 -2.41 8.83 18.20
C ALA A 263 -3.07 8.11 17.01
N LEU A 264 -2.93 6.78 16.92
CA LEU A 264 -3.62 5.97 15.93
C LEU A 264 -5.15 6.04 16.11
N ILE A 265 -5.64 5.84 17.34
CA ILE A 265 -7.07 5.94 17.68
C ILE A 265 -7.58 7.34 17.38
N ALA A 266 -6.85 8.38 17.80
CA ALA A 266 -7.21 9.78 17.52
C ALA A 266 -7.28 10.04 16.01
N THR A 267 -6.40 9.43 15.21
CA THR A 267 -6.48 9.57 13.74
C THR A 267 -7.80 9.01 13.20
N VAL A 268 -8.20 7.82 13.65
CA VAL A 268 -9.45 7.18 13.20
C VAL A 268 -10.70 7.91 13.70
N VAL A 269 -10.68 8.40 14.94
CA VAL A 269 -11.83 9.07 15.55
C VAL A 269 -12.01 10.49 15.00
N LEU A 270 -10.93 11.26 14.87
CA LEU A 270 -11.01 12.69 14.55
C LEU A 270 -11.07 12.99 13.06
N PHE A 271 -10.62 12.09 12.19
CA PHE A 271 -10.56 12.32 10.76
C PHE A 271 -11.34 11.26 9.99
N ALA A 272 -12.21 11.72 9.08
CA ALA A 272 -12.88 10.82 8.14
C ALA A 272 -11.87 10.15 7.20
N ARG A 273 -10.83 10.88 6.78
CA ARG A 273 -9.78 10.40 5.86
C ARG A 273 -8.41 10.89 6.31
N SER A 274 -7.38 10.06 6.13
CA SER A 274 -5.98 10.45 6.31
C SER A 274 -5.39 11.10 5.06
N ASP A 275 -5.70 12.38 4.80
CA ASP A 275 -5.22 13.13 3.62
C ASP A 275 -4.62 14.51 3.93
N GLY A 276 -4.53 14.89 5.21
CA GLY A 276 -4.07 16.19 5.67
C GLY A 276 -2.88 16.15 6.63
N VAL A 277 -2.32 17.34 6.91
CA VAL A 277 -1.13 17.52 7.77
C VAL A 277 -1.38 17.03 9.20
N ALA A 278 -2.56 17.29 9.77
CA ALA A 278 -2.88 16.87 11.14
C ALA A 278 -2.87 15.34 11.29
N ALA A 279 -3.45 14.61 10.32
CA ALA A 279 -3.36 13.16 10.25
C ALA A 279 -1.91 12.69 10.09
N ALA A 280 -1.11 13.37 9.25
CA ALA A 280 0.30 13.05 9.06
C ALA A 280 1.11 13.16 10.37
N VAL A 281 0.82 14.15 11.22
CA VAL A 281 1.47 14.31 12.54
C VAL A 281 1.12 13.17 13.48
N LEU A 282 -0.17 12.82 13.62
CA LEU A 282 -0.58 11.72 14.49
C LEU A 282 -0.05 10.38 14.00
N LEU A 283 -0.06 10.14 12.69
CA LEU A 283 0.52 8.94 12.10
C LEU A 283 2.05 8.90 12.25
N ALA A 284 2.75 10.04 12.29
CA ALA A 284 4.18 10.08 12.61
C ALA A 284 4.44 9.57 14.03
N ILE A 285 3.63 10.00 15.00
CA ILE A 285 3.73 9.56 16.39
C ILE A 285 3.50 8.04 16.48
N PHE A 286 2.44 7.53 15.84
CA PHE A 286 2.19 6.10 15.75
C PHE A 286 3.34 5.35 15.07
N PHE A 287 3.89 5.89 13.97
CA PHE A 287 4.97 5.24 13.25
C PHE A 287 6.24 5.14 14.09
N VAL A 288 6.60 6.17 14.86
CA VAL A 288 7.71 6.08 15.85
C VAL A 288 7.46 4.93 16.84
N ALA A 289 6.25 4.80 17.38
CA ALA A 289 5.90 3.68 18.26
C ALA A 289 6.01 2.32 17.56
N ALA A 290 5.60 2.23 16.30
CA ALA A 290 5.68 1.00 15.51
C ALA A 290 7.12 0.53 15.27
N ILE A 291 8.12 1.43 15.21
CA ILE A 291 9.52 1.05 14.96
C ILE A 291 10.41 1.04 16.21
N GLU A 292 10.12 1.87 17.21
CA GLU A 292 10.93 2.06 18.43
C GLU A 292 10.25 1.60 19.72
N GLY A 293 8.93 1.34 19.69
CA GLY A 293 8.15 0.91 20.85
C GLY A 293 8.57 -0.45 21.41
N GLY A 294 7.93 -0.84 22.51
CA GLY A 294 8.13 -2.14 23.13
C GLY A 294 7.16 -3.15 22.54
N ILE A 295 5.89 -2.99 22.92
CA ILE A 295 4.79 -3.89 22.58
C ILE A 295 4.34 -3.68 21.13
N VAL A 296 4.16 -2.43 20.70
CA VAL A 296 3.65 -2.12 19.35
C VAL A 296 4.65 -2.60 18.30
N ARG A 297 5.95 -2.32 18.52
CA ARG A 297 7.03 -2.82 17.68
C ARG A 297 7.08 -4.35 17.65
N ALA A 298 6.93 -5.01 18.80
CA ALA A 298 6.92 -6.47 18.87
C ALA A 298 5.75 -7.06 18.08
N ALA A 299 4.55 -6.47 18.18
CA ALA A 299 3.36 -6.89 17.44
C ALA A 299 3.60 -6.88 15.93
N PHE A 300 4.26 -5.85 15.38
CA PHE A 300 4.61 -5.80 13.96
C PHE A 300 5.86 -6.60 13.58
N SER A 301 6.67 -7.07 14.54
CA SER A 301 7.92 -7.79 14.25
C SER A 301 7.72 -9.30 14.02
N GLY A 302 6.49 -9.80 14.19
CA GLY A 302 6.17 -11.21 14.02
C GLY A 302 6.48 -11.74 12.61
N PRO A 303 6.95 -12.99 12.47
CA PRO A 303 7.29 -13.61 11.19
C PRO A 303 6.13 -13.63 10.18
N THR A 304 4.90 -13.88 10.62
CA THR A 304 3.69 -13.83 9.78
C THR A 304 3.50 -12.45 9.14
N LEU A 305 3.53 -11.38 9.95
CA LEU A 305 3.32 -10.03 9.41
C LEU A 305 4.48 -9.59 8.53
N ARG A 306 5.72 -9.99 8.84
CA ARG A 306 6.88 -9.75 7.98
C ARG A 306 6.77 -10.47 6.63
N ALA A 307 6.25 -11.69 6.63
CA ALA A 307 5.98 -12.42 5.39
C ALA A 307 4.92 -11.69 4.54
N LEU A 308 3.83 -11.20 5.15
CA LEU A 308 2.87 -10.31 4.46
C LEU A 308 3.56 -9.04 3.93
N GLY A 309 4.43 -8.43 4.73
CA GLY A 309 5.24 -7.27 4.36
C GLY A 309 6.11 -7.50 3.13
N THR A 310 6.68 -8.69 3.02
CA THR A 310 7.54 -9.10 1.90
C THR A 310 6.79 -9.09 0.58
N ILE A 311 5.54 -9.56 0.57
CA ILE A 311 4.66 -9.61 -0.62
C ILE A 311 3.73 -8.40 -0.74
N SER A 312 3.89 -7.37 0.10
CA SER A 312 2.94 -6.26 0.23
C SER A 312 2.68 -5.50 -1.06
N TYR A 313 3.70 -5.35 -1.93
CA TYR A 313 3.53 -4.70 -3.23
C TYR A 313 2.68 -5.55 -4.18
N SER A 314 2.98 -6.84 -4.30
CA SER A 314 2.13 -7.81 -5.00
C SER A 314 0.69 -7.80 -4.51
N LEU A 315 0.50 -7.87 -3.19
CA LEU A 315 -0.83 -7.88 -2.58
C LEU A 315 -1.59 -6.59 -2.90
N TYR A 316 -0.94 -5.43 -2.72
CA TYR A 316 -1.53 -4.13 -3.03
C TYR A 316 -1.94 -4.00 -4.49
N LEU A 317 -1.16 -4.54 -5.43
CA LEU A 317 -1.44 -4.35 -6.84
C LEU A 317 -2.49 -5.35 -7.39
N ILE A 318 -2.48 -6.60 -6.91
CA ILE A 318 -3.25 -7.69 -7.53
C ILE A 318 -4.63 -7.92 -6.89
N HIS A 319 -4.88 -7.47 -5.66
CA HIS A 319 -6.10 -7.81 -4.90
C HIS A 319 -7.43 -7.45 -5.60
N ALA A 320 -7.42 -6.47 -6.51
CA ALA A 320 -8.62 -6.08 -7.26
C ALA A 320 -9.14 -7.21 -8.19
N PHE A 321 -8.27 -8.10 -8.68
CA PHE A 321 -8.69 -9.19 -9.57
C PHE A 321 -9.45 -10.31 -8.82
N PRO A 322 -8.95 -10.89 -7.71
CA PRO A 322 -9.76 -11.80 -6.90
C PRO A 322 -11.07 -11.19 -6.41
N LEU A 323 -11.04 -9.91 -6.03
CA LEU A 323 -12.23 -9.19 -5.64
C LEU A 323 -13.25 -9.12 -6.78
N TRP A 324 -12.82 -8.83 -8.01
CA TRP A 324 -13.68 -8.85 -9.19
C TRP A 324 -14.28 -10.24 -9.44
N VAL A 325 -13.45 -11.28 -9.44
CA VAL A 325 -13.90 -12.67 -9.63
C VAL A 325 -14.97 -13.04 -8.61
N VAL A 326 -14.74 -12.77 -7.33
CA VAL A 326 -15.69 -13.11 -6.27
C VAL A 326 -16.99 -12.32 -6.41
N SER A 327 -16.90 -11.02 -6.67
CA SER A 327 -18.06 -10.13 -6.71
C SER A 327 -18.91 -10.27 -7.98
N HIS A 328 -18.30 -10.55 -9.13
CA HIS A 328 -18.99 -10.59 -10.42
C HIS A 328 -19.24 -12.02 -10.91
N TRP A 329 -18.25 -12.92 -10.80
CA TRP A 329 -18.33 -14.26 -11.40
C TRP A 329 -18.84 -15.33 -10.44
N LEU A 330 -18.47 -15.27 -9.15
CA LEU A 330 -18.84 -16.32 -8.18
C LEU A 330 -20.16 -16.05 -7.45
N LEU A 331 -20.35 -14.85 -6.89
CA LEU A 331 -21.54 -14.54 -6.10
C LEU A 331 -22.64 -13.82 -6.90
N SER A 332 -22.31 -13.26 -8.06
CA SER A 332 -23.07 -12.23 -8.79
C SER A 332 -23.12 -10.87 -8.07
N PRO A 333 -23.21 -9.75 -8.83
CA PRO A 333 -23.25 -8.40 -8.25
C PRO A 333 -24.37 -8.19 -7.23
N ALA A 334 -25.56 -8.73 -7.50
CA ALA A 334 -26.74 -8.57 -6.64
C ALA A 334 -26.54 -9.26 -5.27
N THR A 335 -25.98 -10.46 -5.24
CA THR A 335 -25.70 -11.17 -3.98
C THR A 335 -24.60 -10.48 -3.19
N PHE A 336 -23.52 -10.06 -3.85
CA PHE A 336 -22.40 -9.38 -3.18
C PHE A 336 -22.85 -8.06 -2.55
N ALA A 337 -23.72 -7.32 -3.23
CA ALA A 337 -24.28 -6.07 -2.74
C ALA A 337 -25.10 -6.20 -1.44
N HIS A 338 -25.64 -7.40 -1.14
CA HIS A 338 -26.58 -7.62 -0.03
C HIS A 338 -26.18 -8.79 0.90
N LEU A 339 -24.87 -8.99 1.12
CA LEU A 339 -24.38 -9.99 2.07
C LEU A 339 -24.81 -9.66 3.51
N SER A 340 -25.21 -10.69 4.26
CA SER A 340 -25.32 -10.58 5.71
C SER A 340 -23.95 -10.35 6.35
N LEU A 341 -23.89 -9.82 7.58
CA LEU A 341 -22.64 -9.49 8.26
C LEU A 341 -21.66 -10.68 8.32
N ALA A 342 -22.14 -11.87 8.69
CA ALA A 342 -21.32 -13.08 8.74
C ALA A 342 -20.78 -13.47 7.36
N LYS A 343 -21.60 -13.35 6.31
CA LYS A 343 -21.17 -13.62 4.93
C LYS A 343 -20.17 -12.58 4.44
N MET A 344 -20.34 -11.31 4.79
CA MET A 344 -19.39 -10.24 4.48
C MET A 344 -18.01 -10.56 5.06
N VAL A 345 -17.93 -10.89 6.36
CA VAL A 345 -16.67 -11.27 7.01
C VAL A 345 -16.02 -12.47 6.32
N ALA A 346 -16.79 -13.51 6.01
CA ALA A 346 -16.29 -14.70 5.34
C ALA A 346 -15.78 -14.41 3.91
N VAL A 347 -16.52 -13.60 3.16
CA VAL A 347 -16.17 -13.19 1.79
C VAL A 347 -14.92 -12.32 1.79
N ASP A 348 -14.83 -11.33 2.69
CA ASP A 348 -13.67 -10.44 2.81
C ASP A 348 -12.40 -11.24 3.17
N ALA A 349 -12.52 -12.18 4.12
CA ALA A 349 -11.43 -13.07 4.48
C ALA A 349 -11.03 -13.99 3.30
N GLY A 350 -12.02 -14.51 2.55
CA GLY A 350 -11.78 -15.32 1.36
C GLY A 350 -11.07 -14.55 0.24
N VAL A 351 -11.52 -13.32 -0.06
CA VAL A 351 -10.87 -12.42 -1.03
C VAL A 351 -9.44 -12.10 -0.60
N ALA A 352 -9.22 -11.81 0.68
CA ALA A 352 -7.90 -11.54 1.22
C ALA A 352 -6.96 -12.76 1.09
N LEU A 353 -7.41 -13.96 1.46
CA LEU A 353 -6.63 -15.19 1.34
C LEU A 353 -6.30 -15.52 -0.12
N ALA A 354 -7.28 -15.38 -1.03
CA ALA A 354 -7.06 -15.54 -2.47
C ALA A 354 -6.04 -14.53 -3.00
N SER A 355 -6.17 -13.26 -2.59
CA SER A 355 -5.23 -12.19 -2.96
C SER A 355 -3.82 -12.47 -2.45
N ILE A 356 -3.68 -12.97 -1.22
CA ILE A 356 -2.39 -13.37 -0.65
C ILE A 356 -1.79 -14.54 -1.43
N ALA A 357 -2.58 -15.56 -1.77
CA ALA A 357 -2.10 -16.70 -2.55
C ALA A 357 -1.55 -16.27 -3.92
N ILE A 358 -2.28 -15.43 -4.65
CA ILE A 358 -1.81 -14.92 -5.95
C ILE A 358 -0.60 -13.99 -5.73
N ALA A 359 -0.61 -13.16 -4.69
CA ALA A 359 0.52 -12.27 -4.38
C ALA A 359 1.81 -13.03 -4.08
N ILE A 360 1.73 -14.20 -3.42
CA ILE A 360 2.89 -15.09 -3.23
C ILE A 360 3.43 -15.54 -4.59
N VAL A 361 2.55 -16.01 -5.48
CA VAL A 361 2.94 -16.49 -6.81
C VAL A 361 3.58 -15.38 -7.63
N THR A 362 2.93 -14.22 -7.74
CA THR A 362 3.46 -13.08 -8.52
C THR A 362 4.75 -12.54 -7.93
N TYR A 363 4.87 -12.47 -6.60
CA TYR A 363 6.12 -12.09 -5.95
C TYR A 363 7.26 -13.06 -6.29
N ARG A 364 7.01 -14.36 -6.22
CA ARG A 364 8.03 -15.39 -6.46
C ARG A 364 8.47 -15.50 -7.91
N VAL A 365 7.54 -15.33 -8.84
CA VAL A 365 7.77 -15.53 -10.27
C VAL A 365 8.25 -14.25 -10.96
N ILE A 366 7.75 -13.08 -10.52
CA ILE A 366 7.99 -11.80 -11.19
C ILE A 366 8.92 -10.92 -10.35
N GLU A 367 8.48 -10.50 -9.16
CA GLU A 367 9.22 -9.49 -8.38
C GLU A 367 10.59 -9.99 -7.91
N ALA A 368 10.63 -11.08 -7.14
CA ALA A 368 11.84 -11.54 -6.48
C ALA A 368 12.98 -11.89 -7.46
N PRO A 369 12.74 -12.59 -8.60
CA PRO A 369 13.78 -12.87 -9.57
C PRO A 369 14.31 -11.61 -10.26
N LEU A 370 13.43 -10.65 -10.57
CA LEU A 370 13.83 -9.42 -11.27
C LEU A 370 14.52 -8.44 -10.33
N MET A 371 14.11 -8.34 -9.07
CA MET A 371 14.82 -7.57 -8.04
C MET A 371 16.25 -8.11 -7.77
N ALA A 372 16.49 -9.40 -8.00
CA ALA A 372 17.82 -10.00 -7.91
C ALA A 372 18.70 -9.67 -9.12
N ARG A 373 18.10 -9.27 -10.24
CA ARG A 373 18.82 -8.81 -11.44
C ARG A 373 19.06 -7.29 -11.31
N ARG A 374 20.29 -6.86 -11.56
CA ARG A 374 20.65 -5.44 -11.66
C ARG A 374 20.75 -5.11 -13.15
N LEU A 375 19.91 -4.22 -13.67
CA LEU A 375 19.97 -3.84 -15.09
C LEU A 375 21.10 -2.85 -15.36
N PHE A 376 21.33 -1.92 -14.43
CA PHE A 376 22.24 -0.80 -14.63
C PHE A 376 23.44 -0.81 -13.67
N SER A 377 23.29 -1.43 -12.49
CA SER A 377 24.39 -1.53 -11.53
C SER A 377 25.23 -2.79 -11.76
N ARG A 378 26.44 -2.64 -12.35
CA ARG A 378 27.41 -3.74 -12.47
C ARG A 378 27.61 -4.39 -11.09
N ARG A 379 27.69 -5.73 -11.03
CA ARG A 379 28.20 -6.41 -9.83
C ARG A 379 29.58 -5.79 -9.53
N PRO A 380 29.90 -5.43 -8.28
CA PRO A 380 31.30 -5.20 -7.95
C PRO A 380 32.05 -6.47 -8.37
N ALA A 381 33.12 -6.31 -9.15
CA ALA A 381 34.02 -7.41 -9.44
C ALA A 381 34.39 -8.04 -8.10
N ALA A 382 34.26 -9.37 -7.99
CA ALA A 382 34.83 -10.07 -6.85
C ALA A 382 36.33 -9.75 -6.86
N ALA A 383 36.78 -9.03 -5.84
CA ALA A 383 38.19 -8.85 -5.54
C ALA A 383 38.66 -10.05 -4.71
#